data_AF-A0A9X4ED71-F1
#
_entry.id   AF-A0A9X4ED71-F1
#
_cell.length_a   1.000
_cell.length_b   1.000
_cell.length_c   1.000
_cell.angle_alpha   90.00
_cell.angle_beta   90.00
_cell.angle_gamma   90.00
#
_symmetry.space_group_name_H-M   'P 1'
#
loop_
_entity.id
_entity.type
_entity.pdbx_description
1 polymer ?
#
loop_
_entity_poly.entity_id
_entity_poly.type
_entity_poly.pdbx_seq_one_letter_code
_entity_poly.pdbx_strand_id
1 'polypeptide(L)'
;MEKTAIYEPQETGRPYIETACRRFKPSEKNILKWLRKTREVTSENFNEEATTTECYAEGYLTTRDGQRLNWTIDMGGSGFVKTPEGKYIYLVGPDIDF
;
A
#
# COMPACT_ATOMS: atom_id res chain seq x y z
N MET A 1 13.19 7.95 -2.23
CA MET A 1 13.40 6.86 -3.19
C MET A 1 12.23 5.91 -3.00
N GLU A 2 11.49 5.61 -4.06
CA GLU A 2 10.41 4.62 -3.98
C GLU A 2 11.02 3.23 -3.84
N LYS A 3 10.40 2.37 -3.03
CA LYS A 3 10.80 0.98 -2.83
C LYS A 3 9.61 0.10 -3.18
N THR A 4 9.83 -0.97 -3.93
CA THR A 4 8.77 -1.87 -4.39
C THR A 4 9.17 -3.31 -4.13
N ALA A 5 8.21 -4.23 -4.17
CA ALA A 5 8.43 -5.66 -3.96
C ALA A 5 9.06 -6.00 -2.59
N ILE A 6 8.68 -5.29 -1.52
CA ILE A 6 9.15 -5.56 -0.15
C ILE A 6 8.32 -6.71 0.40
N TYR A 7 8.92 -7.90 0.51
CA TYR A 7 8.25 -9.08 1.05
C TYR A 7 8.64 -9.30 2.52
N GLU A 8 7.68 -9.26 3.43
CA GLU A 8 7.88 -9.43 4.88
C GLU A 8 7.02 -10.59 5.43
N PRO A 9 7.43 -11.85 5.20
CA PRO A 9 6.60 -13.00 5.53
C PRO A 9 6.37 -13.14 7.04
N GLN A 10 5.16 -13.51 7.46
CA GLN A 10 4.94 -14.09 8.79
C GLN A 10 5.45 -15.54 8.85
N GLU A 11 5.45 -16.15 10.04
CA GLU A 11 6.17 -17.38 10.45
C GLU A 11 6.19 -18.57 9.46
N THR A 12 5.28 -18.62 8.48
CA THR A 12 5.35 -19.55 7.34
C THR A 12 5.19 -18.81 6.01
N GLY A 13 6.30 -18.57 5.32
CA GLY A 13 6.30 -17.92 4.02
C GLY A 13 5.41 -18.65 3.01
N ARG A 14 4.69 -17.90 2.18
CA ARG A 14 3.80 -18.44 1.12
C ARG A 14 4.52 -18.31 -0.24
N PRO A 15 5.11 -19.38 -0.81
CA PRO A 15 6.00 -19.26 -1.98
C PRO A 15 5.38 -18.63 -3.23
N TYR A 16 4.06 -18.83 -3.42
CA TYR A 16 3.31 -18.18 -4.50
C TYR A 16 3.25 -16.67 -4.32
N ILE A 17 3.01 -16.20 -3.09
CA ILE A 17 2.98 -14.79 -2.75
C ILE A 17 4.37 -14.17 -2.89
N GLU A 18 5.43 -14.86 -2.45
CA GLU A 18 6.80 -14.40 -2.64
C GLU A 18 7.12 -14.17 -4.14
N THR A 19 6.70 -15.10 -4.99
CA THR A 19 6.91 -15.01 -6.44
C THR A 19 6.13 -13.85 -7.06
N ALA A 20 4.87 -13.67 -6.65
CA ALA A 20 4.07 -12.51 -7.06
C ALA A 20 4.69 -11.20 -6.55
N CYS A 21 5.21 -11.21 -5.32
CA CYS A 21 5.78 -10.03 -4.70
C CYS A 21 7.01 -9.50 -5.43
N ARG A 22 7.88 -10.39 -5.92
CA ARG A 22 9.03 -10.00 -6.75
C ARG A 22 8.63 -9.25 -8.03
N ARG A 23 7.39 -9.44 -8.49
CA ARG A 23 6.80 -8.73 -9.64
C ARG A 23 6.03 -7.47 -9.24
N PHE A 24 5.71 -7.30 -7.95
CA PHE A 24 4.97 -6.16 -7.43
C PHE A 24 5.80 -4.88 -7.48
N LYS A 25 5.75 -4.22 -8.64
CA LYS A 25 6.43 -2.95 -8.93
C LYS A 25 5.44 -1.95 -9.53
N PRO A 26 4.44 -1.52 -8.75
CA PRO A 26 3.39 -0.66 -9.29
C PRO A 26 3.99 0.67 -9.76
N SER A 27 3.59 1.10 -10.95
CA SER A 27 3.93 2.43 -11.45
C SER A 27 3.13 3.50 -10.72
N GLU A 28 3.58 4.76 -10.77
CA GLU A 28 2.83 5.91 -10.24
C GLU A 28 1.38 5.94 -10.79
N LYS A 29 1.20 5.63 -12.08
CA LYS A 29 -0.12 5.54 -12.72
C LYS A 29 -1.02 4.50 -12.04
N ASN A 30 -0.47 3.35 -11.65
CA ASN A 30 -1.21 2.28 -10.99
C ASN A 30 -1.60 2.71 -9.56
N ILE A 31 -0.68 3.35 -8.83
CA ILE A 31 -0.96 3.89 -7.49
C ILE A 31 -2.04 4.97 -7.54
N LEU A 32 -1.96 5.92 -8.49
CA LEU A 32 -2.99 6.94 -8.67
C LEU A 32 -4.35 6.35 -9.07
N LYS A 33 -4.36 5.28 -9.88
CA LYS A 33 -5.59 4.56 -10.24
C LYS A 33 -6.20 3.86 -9.02
N TRP A 34 -5.37 3.24 -8.19
CA TRP A 34 -5.79 2.59 -6.95
C TRP A 34 -6.35 3.61 -5.95
N LEU A 35 -5.65 4.72 -5.69
CA LEU A 35 -6.10 5.80 -4.79
C LEU A 35 -7.48 6.37 -5.16
N ARG A 36 -7.85 6.37 -6.44
CA ARG A 36 -9.18 6.82 -6.89
C ARG A 36 -10.31 5.82 -6.59
N LYS A 37 -9.97 4.58 -6.26
CA LYS A 37 -10.90 3.49 -5.97
C LYS A 37 -10.91 3.09 -4.49
N THR A 38 -9.96 3.60 -3.70
CA THR A 38 -9.90 3.36 -2.26
C THR A 38 -10.91 4.21 -1.50
N ARG A 39 -11.26 3.75 -0.31
CA ARG A 39 -11.94 4.55 0.70
C ARG A 39 -11.09 4.65 1.97
N GLU A 40 -11.21 5.78 2.65
CA GLU A 40 -10.66 5.96 3.99
C GLU A 40 -11.48 5.16 5.01
N VAL A 41 -10.78 4.53 5.95
CA VAL A 41 -11.37 3.75 7.04
C VAL A 41 -10.74 4.11 8.38
N THR A 42 -11.40 3.74 9.47
CA THR A 42 -10.80 3.81 10.82
C THR A 42 -9.68 2.77 10.95
N SER A 43 -8.81 2.95 11.94
CA SER A 43 -7.77 1.95 12.25
C SER A 43 -8.36 0.59 12.65
N GLU A 44 -9.53 0.58 13.31
CA GLU A 44 -10.23 -0.62 13.72
C GLU A 44 -10.73 -1.40 12.50
N ASN A 45 -11.49 -0.73 11.63
CA ASN A 45 -11.97 -1.31 10.37
C ASN A 45 -10.81 -1.74 9.46
N PHE A 46 -9.69 -1.01 9.46
CA PHE A 46 -8.52 -1.41 8.68
C PHE A 46 -8.02 -2.80 9.11
N ASN A 47 -7.95 -3.09 10.41
CA ASN A 47 -7.50 -4.40 10.88
C ASN A 47 -8.48 -5.53 10.52
N GLU A 48 -9.77 -5.23 10.38
CA GLU A 48 -10.81 -6.20 10.02
C GLU A 48 -10.93 -6.43 8.51
N GLU A 49 -10.76 -5.36 7.73
CA GLU A 49 -11.05 -5.34 6.30
C GLU A 49 -9.80 -5.44 5.42
N ALA A 50 -8.62 -5.14 5.96
CA ALA A 50 -7.39 -5.13 5.18
C ALA A 50 -7.03 -6.53 4.68
N THR A 51 -6.73 -6.60 3.40
CA THR A 51 -6.06 -7.76 2.80
C THR A 51 -4.56 -7.57 2.93
N THR A 52 -3.93 -8.43 3.74
CA THR A 52 -2.49 -8.47 3.93
C THR A 52 -1.90 -9.65 3.17
N THR A 53 -1.16 -9.34 2.11
CA THR A 53 -0.36 -10.32 1.37
C THR A 53 1.08 -10.35 1.85
N GLU A 54 1.49 -9.44 2.74
CA GLU A 54 2.88 -9.31 3.22
C GLU A 54 3.84 -8.85 2.11
N CYS A 55 3.29 -8.30 1.03
CA CYS A 55 4.03 -7.75 -0.08
C CYS A 55 3.71 -6.28 -0.28
N TYR A 56 4.69 -5.42 0.00
CA TYR A 56 4.49 -3.99 0.07
C TYR A 56 5.27 -3.22 -0.99
N ALA A 57 4.71 -2.06 -1.33
CA ALA A 57 5.38 -0.99 -2.03
C ALA A 57 5.29 0.27 -1.17
N GLU A 58 6.36 1.05 -1.17
CA GLU A 58 6.49 2.30 -0.43
C GLU A 58 6.93 3.43 -1.35
N GLY A 59 6.39 4.60 -1.11
CA GLY A 59 6.80 5.78 -1.85
C GLY A 59 6.29 7.05 -1.22
N TYR A 60 6.23 8.09 -2.04
CA TYR A 60 5.74 9.39 -1.64
C TYR A 60 4.83 9.96 -2.70
N LEU A 61 3.87 10.78 -2.28
CA LEU A 61 3.06 11.59 -3.18
C LEU A 61 3.18 13.05 -2.76
N THR A 62 3.14 13.93 -3.76
CA THR A 62 3.13 15.37 -3.53
C THR A 62 1.71 15.87 -3.74
N THR A 63 1.12 16.43 -2.70
CA THR A 63 -0.21 17.03 -2.75
C THR A 63 -0.19 18.35 -3.52
N ARG A 64 -1.36 18.87 -3.88
CA ARG A 64 -1.46 20.13 -4.64
C ARG A 64 -0.88 21.34 -3.90
N ASP A 65 -0.94 21.33 -2.57
CA ASP A 65 -0.35 22.34 -1.69
C ASP A 65 1.15 22.10 -1.42
N GLY A 66 1.77 21.13 -2.09
CA GLY A 66 3.21 20.87 -2.03
C GLY A 66 3.65 20.01 -0.86
N GLN A 67 2.73 19.48 -0.04
CA GLN A 67 3.09 18.56 1.03
C GLN A 67 3.52 17.21 0.46
N ARG A 68 4.51 16.60 1.11
CA ARG A 68 4.98 15.26 0.78
C ARG A 68 4.41 14.28 1.79
N LEU A 69 3.57 13.37 1.32
CA LEU A 69 3.02 12.30 2.13
C LEU A 69 3.70 10.98 1.79
N ASN A 70 4.03 10.18 2.79
CA ASN A 70 4.56 8.83 2.56
C ASN A 70 3.41 7.84 2.48
N TRP A 71 3.49 6.89 1.56
CA TRP A 71 2.50 5.83 1.44
C TRP A 71 3.17 4.47 1.52
N THR A 72 2.46 3.51 2.11
CA THR A 72 2.80 2.08 2.11
C THR A 72 1.55 1.33 1.68
N ILE A 73 1.69 0.45 0.70
CA ILE A 73 0.53 -0.27 0.15
C ILE A 73 0.91 -1.73 -0.07
N ASP A 74 0.03 -2.62 0.39
CA ASP A 74 0.06 -4.05 0.15
C ASP A 74 -0.51 -4.38 -1.24
N MET A 75 0.08 -5.37 -1.91
CA MET A 75 -0.37 -5.89 -3.20
C MET A 75 -1.88 -6.23 -3.22
N GLY A 76 -2.43 -6.69 -2.10
CA GLY A 76 -3.86 -6.97 -1.89
C GLY A 76 -4.76 -5.73 -1.75
N GLY A 77 -4.24 -4.53 -2.00
CA GLY A 77 -5.05 -3.33 -2.15
C GLY A 77 -5.34 -2.57 -0.86
N SER A 78 -4.74 -2.98 0.25
CA SER A 78 -4.81 -2.28 1.54
C SER A 78 -3.55 -1.46 1.77
N GLY A 79 -3.66 -0.26 2.33
CA GLY A 79 -2.50 0.59 2.55
C GLY A 79 -2.79 1.74 3.48
N PHE A 80 -1.77 2.54 3.74
CA PHE A 80 -1.91 3.73 4.54
C PHE A 80 -1.01 4.85 4.02
N VAL A 81 -1.44 6.09 4.31
CA VAL A 81 -0.67 7.29 4.06
C VAL A 81 -0.29 7.90 5.41
N LYS A 82 1.00 8.19 5.59
CA LYS A 82 1.51 8.88 6.77
C LYS A 82 1.64 10.37 6.49
N THR A 83 0.94 11.18 7.28
CA THR A 83 1.00 12.64 7.21
C THR A 83 2.30 13.17 7.84
N PRO A 84 2.70 14.43 7.56
CA PRO A 84 3.89 15.03 8.16
C PRO A 84 3.83 15.11 9.69
N GLU A 85 2.62 15.23 10.25
CA GLU A 85 2.35 15.25 11.70
C GLU A 85 2.40 13.85 12.32
N GLY A 86 2.67 12.80 11.52
CA GLY A 86 2.77 11.42 11.98
C GLY A 86 1.45 10.68 12.13
N LYS A 87 0.34 11.23 11.62
CA LYS A 87 -0.96 10.53 11.58
C LYS A 87 -1.01 9.56 10.41
N TYR A 88 -1.80 8.49 10.57
CA TYR A 88 -2.08 7.54 9.50
C TYR A 88 -3.50 7.73 8.96
N ILE A 89 -3.61 7.77 7.64
CA ILE A 89 -4.86 7.66 6.90
C ILE A 89 -4.90 6.23 6.35
N TYR A 90 -5.85 5.43 6.83
CA TYR A 90 -5.97 4.03 6.44
C TYR A 90 -6.88 3.89 5.23
N LEU A 91 -6.46 3.11 4.24
CA LEU A 91 -7.11 2.98 2.95
C LEU A 91 -7.37 1.52 2.61
N VAL A 92 -8.61 1.22 2.26
CA VAL A 92 -9.00 -0.11 1.75
C VAL A 92 -9.51 0.07 0.33
N GLY A 93 -9.00 -0.75 -0.59
CA GLY A 93 -9.36 -0.76 -1.99
C GLY A 93 -9.19 -2.14 -2.62
N PRO A 94 -9.43 -2.26 -3.95
CA PRO A 94 -9.17 -3.49 -4.67
C PRO A 94 -7.67 -3.75 -4.81
N ASP A 95 -7.31 -4.97 -5.21
CA ASP A 95 -5.95 -5.36 -5.60
C ASP A 95 -5.33 -4.35 -6.57
N ILE A 96 -4.01 -4.15 -6.44
CA ILE A 96 -3.27 -3.24 -7.31
C ILE A 96 -2.90 -3.95 -8.61
N ASP A 97 -3.06 -3.26 -9.74
CA ASP A 97 -2.49 -3.70 -11.02
C ASP A 97 -0.98 -3.42 -11.06
N PHE A 98 -0.14 -4.38 -11.47
CA PHE A 98 1.32 -4.22 -11.60
C PHE A 98 1.92 -5.10 -12.68
#